data_AF-A0A7K1SEQ7-F1
#
_entry.id   AF-A0A7K1SEQ7-F1
#
_cell.length_a   1.000
_cell.length_b   1.000
_cell.length_c   1.000
_cell.angle_alpha   90.00
_cell.angle_beta   90.00
_cell.angle_gamma   90.00
#
_symmetry.space_group_name_H-M   'P 1'
#
loop_
_entity.id
_entity.type
_entity.pdbx_description
1 polymer ?
#
loop_
_entity_poly.entity_id
_entity_poly.type
_entity_poly.pdbx_seq_one_letter_code
_entity_poly.pdbx_strand_id
1 'polypeptide(L)' 'MKSHQVNKVVSGGQTGLDQMGLEVAKVLGIHIGGISPKGYLTENGPDAVLRDFGLAEHTSRNTHPVQKPV' A
#
# COMPACT_ATOMS: atom_id res chain seq x y z
N MET A 1 30.57 -1.40 -9.64
CA MET A 1 29.09 -1.34 -9.71
C MET A 1 28.57 -1.14 -8.30
N LYS A 2 27.69 -0.16 -8.04
CA LYS A 2 27.06 -0.01 -6.72
C LYS A 2 25.86 -0.94 -6.64
N SER A 3 25.82 -1.83 -5.65
CA SER A 3 24.61 -2.58 -5.32
C SER A 3 23.68 -1.71 -4.49
N HIS A 4 22.39 -1.74 -4.80
CA HIS A 4 21.36 -1.11 -3.98
C HIS A 4 20.65 -2.21 -3.21
N GLN A 5 20.60 -2.08 -1.89
CA GLN A 5 19.84 -2.96 -1.02
C GLN A 5 18.48 -2.32 -0.74
N VAL A 6 17.41 -3.09 -0.95
CA VAL A 6 16.06 -2.65 -0.64
C VAL A 6 15.80 -2.88 0.84
N ASN A 7 15.65 -1.80 1.60
CA ASN A 7 15.41 -1.90 3.04
C ASN A 7 13.92 -1.89 3.40
N LYS A 8 13.05 -1.34 2.54
CA LYS A 8 11.60 -1.28 2.76
C LYS A 8 10.83 -1.17 1.45
N VAL A 9 9.68 -1.84 1.38
CA VAL A 9 8.66 -1.66 0.33
C VAL A 9 7.47 -0.89 0.92
N VAL A 10 7.03 0.16 0.23
CA VAL A 10 5.91 1.01 0.65
C VAL A 10 4.88 1.07 -0.47
N SER A 11 3.61 0.86 -0.14
CA SER A 11 2.51 0.79 -1.11
C SER A 11 1.18 1.31 -0.55
N GLY A 12 0.22 1.65 -1.42
CA GLY A 12 -1.15 1.99 -1.02
C GLY A 12 -2.04 0.78 -0.74
N GLY A 13 -1.58 -0.41 -1.14
CA GLY A 13 -2.29 -1.67 -0.93
C GLY A 13 -3.42 -1.91 -1.93
N GLN A 14 -3.41 -1.23 -3.08
CA GLN A 14 -4.35 -1.53 -4.14
C GLN A 14 -4.17 -2.97 -4.64
N THR A 15 -5.22 -3.52 -5.23
CA THR A 15 -5.18 -4.76 -6.01
C THR A 15 -4.05 -4.77 -7.06
N GLY A 16 -3.54 -5.96 -7.37
CA GLY A 16 -2.51 -6.14 -8.39
C GLY A 16 -1.09 -5.91 -7.86
N LEU A 17 -0.32 -5.02 -8.52
CA LEU A 17 1.12 -4.85 -8.25
C LEU A 17 1.43 -4.35 -6.84
N ASP A 18 0.53 -3.56 -6.26
CA ASP A 18 0.67 -3.03 -4.91
C ASP A 18 0.66 -4.16 -3.87
N GLN A 19 -0.34 -5.04 -3.92
CA GLN A 19 -0.41 -6.24 -3.09
C GLN A 19 0.74 -7.22 -3.39
N MET A 20 1.05 -7.48 -4.67
CA MET A 20 2.18 -8.34 -5.07
C MET A 20 3.50 -7.85 -4.47
N GLY A 21 3.76 -6.54 -4.49
CA GLY A 21 4.98 -5.96 -3.93
C GLY A 21 5.10 -6.19 -2.42
N LEU A 22 3.99 -6.04 -1.69
CA LEU A 22 3.93 -6.29 -0.25
C LEU A 22 4.11 -7.78 0.08
N GLU A 23 3.50 -8.67 -0.71
CA GLU A 23 3.63 -10.13 -0.55
C GLU A 23 5.07 -10.59 -0.77
N VAL A 24 5.70 -10.19 -1.88
CA VAL A 24 7.08 -10.57 -2.19
C VAL A 24 8.05 -10.01 -1.14
N ALA A 25 7.87 -8.75 -0.72
CA ALA A 25 8.69 -8.16 0.34
C ALA A 25 8.56 -8.92 1.67
N LYS A 26 7.33 -9.32 2.04
CA LYS A 26 7.08 -10.13 3.24
C LYS A 26 7.79 -11.48 3.17
N VAL A 27 7.72 -12.18 2.04
CA VAL A 27 8.41 -13.46 1.82
C VAL A 27 9.94 -13.30 1.90
N LEU A 28 10.48 -12.21 1.35
CA LEU A 28 11.91 -11.92 1.38
C LEU A 28 12.41 -11.34 2.71
N GLY A 29 11.53 -11.15 3.71
CA GLY A 29 11.89 -10.55 4.99
C GLY A 29 12.25 -9.06 4.91
N ILE A 30 11.86 -8.38 3.82
CA ILE A 30 12.05 -6.93 3.64
C ILE A 30 10.96 -6.22 4.43
N HIS A 31 11.30 -5.11 5.09
CA HIS A 31 10.28 -4.34 5.82
C HIS A 31 9.17 -3.85 4.87
N ILE A 32 7.93 -3.86 5.35
CA ILE A 32 6.75 -3.43 4.58
C ILE A 32 5.96 -2.38 5.34
N GLY A 33 5.09 -1.65 4.63
CA GLY A 33 4.11 -0.75 5.22
C GLY A 33 3.52 0.20 4.18
N GLY A 34 2.79 1.20 4.64
CA GLY A 34 2.20 2.20 3.75
C GLY A 34 0.97 2.86 4.34
N ILE A 35 0.23 3.56 3.47
CA ILE A 35 -1.00 4.25 3.84
C ILE A 35 -2.09 3.83 2.86
N SER A 36 -3.16 3.23 3.36
CA SER A 36 -4.33 2.83 2.58
C SER A 36 -5.48 3.83 2.81
N PRO A 37 -6.41 4.01 1.86
CA PRO A 37 -7.61 4.83 2.09
C PRO A 37 -8.41 4.36 3.29
N LYS A 38 -9.24 5.24 3.85
CA LYS A 38 -10.13 4.89 4.97
C LYS A 38 -10.97 3.66 4.66
N GLY A 39 -10.91 2.65 5.52
CA GLY A 39 -11.57 1.36 5.36
C GLY A 39 -10.74 0.34 4.57
N TYR A 40 -9.46 0.61 4.30
CA TYR A 40 -8.59 -0.23 3.48
C TYR A 40 -9.21 -0.51 2.11
N LEU A 41 -9.73 0.54 1.48
CA LEU A 41 -10.50 0.42 0.24
C LEU A 41 -9.59 0.13 -0.95
N THR A 42 -9.97 -0.89 -1.71
CA THR A 42 -9.44 -1.23 -3.03
C THR A 42 -10.52 -1.10 -4.10
N GLU A 43 -10.22 -1.38 -5.37
CA GLU A 43 -11.24 -1.43 -6.44
C GLU A 43 -12.26 -2.57 -6.24
N ASN A 44 -11.88 -3.63 -5.54
CA ASN A 44 -12.75 -4.75 -5.20
C ASN A 44 -13.54 -4.51 -3.89
N GLY A 45 -13.33 -3.36 -3.24
CA GLY A 45 -13.93 -3.02 -1.95
C GLY A 45 -12.93 -3.08 -0.79
N PRO A 46 -13.42 -3.03 0.47
CA PRO A 46 -12.58 -3.07 1.66
C PRO A 46 -11.77 -4.36 1.78
N ASP A 47 -10.47 -4.25 2.03
CA ASP A 47 -9.57 -5.38 2.26
C ASP A 47 -8.82 -5.23 3.60
N ALA A 48 -9.32 -5.91 4.64
CA ALA A 48 -8.74 -5.84 5.97
C ALA A 48 -7.35 -6.50 6.07
N VAL A 49 -6.96 -7.37 5.12
CA VAL A 49 -5.65 -8.05 5.12
C VAL A 49 -4.51 -7.05 4.96
N LEU A 50 -4.78 -5.86 4.41
CA LEU A 50 -3.83 -4.76 4.33
C LEU A 50 -3.28 -4.32 5.71
N ARG A 51 -4.02 -4.57 6.79
CA ARG A 51 -3.52 -4.37 8.18
C ARG A 51 -2.34 -5.28 8.51
N ASP A 52 -2.36 -6.52 8.03
CA ASP A 52 -1.32 -7.53 8.29
C ASP A 52 -0.02 -7.21 7.53
N PHE A 53 -0.10 -6.37 6.50
CA PHE A 53 1.05 -5.79 5.81
C PHE A 53 1.57 -4.51 6.48
N GLY A 54 0.98 -4.08 7.60
CA GLY A 54 1.40 -2.90 8.35
C GLY A 54 0.97 -1.58 7.70
N LEU A 55 -0.09 -1.57 6.90
CA LEU A 55 -0.62 -0.33 6.32
C LEU A 55 -1.43 0.44 7.36
N ALA A 56 -1.12 1.72 7.48
CA ALA A 56 -1.92 2.66 8.25
C ALA A 56 -3.13 3.12 7.44
N GLU A 57 -4.25 3.33 8.10
CA GLU A 57 -5.47 3.86 7.48
C GLU A 57 -5.40 5.39 7.40
N HIS A 58 -5.70 5.95 6.23
CA HIS A 58 -5.88 7.39 6.06
C HIS A 58 -7.23 7.85 6.62
N THR A 59 -7.35 9.12 7.01
CA THR A 59 -8.60 9.67 7.57
C THR A 59 -9.72 9.86 6.53
N SER A 60 -9.38 9.86 5.23
CA SER A 60 -10.31 10.01 4.11
C SER A 60 -10.38 8.76 3.25
N ARG A 61 -11.57 8.51 2.66
CA ARG A 61 -11.77 7.47 1.63
C ARG A 61 -11.20 7.88 0.27
N ASN A 62 -11.13 9.18 0.02
CA ASN A 62 -10.54 9.73 -1.19
C ASN A 62 -9.16 10.27 -0.83
N THR A 63 -8.12 9.59 -1.32
CA THR A 63 -6.72 10.00 -1.15
C THR A 63 -6.26 10.93 -2.28
N HIS A 64 -7.08 11.13 -3.32
CA HIS A 64 -6.85 12.18 -4.31
C HIS A 64 -7.41 13.51 -3.78
N PRO A 65 -6.63 14.61 -3.79
CA PRO A 65 -7.24 15.93 -3.69
C PRO A 65 -8.26 16.04 -4.81
N VAL A 66 -9.47 16.50 -4.48
CA VAL A 66 -10.51 16.79 -5.48
C VAL A 66 -9.86 17.62 -6.58
N GLN A 67 -9.69 17.03 -7.76
CA GLN A 67 -9.22 17.78 -8.92
C GLN A 67 -10.25 18.90 -9.11
N LYS A 68 -9.83 20.15 -8.89
CA LYS A 68 -10.68 21.29 -9.21
C LYS A 68 -11.04 21.14 -10.69
N PRO A 69 -12.32 21.32 -11.08
CA PRO A 69 -12.66 21.32 -12.50
C PRO A 69 -11.76 22.33 -13.21
N VAL A 70 -11.10 21.86 -14.27
CA VAL A 70 -10.34 22.69 -15.23
C VAL A 70 -11.26 23.69 -15.92
#